data_AF-A0A7Y2K8B2-F1
#
_entry.id   AF-A0A7Y2K8B2-F1
#
_cell.length_a   1.000
_cell.length_b   1.000
_cell.length_c   1.000
_cell.angle_alpha   90.00
_cell.angle_beta   90.00
_cell.angle_gamma   90.00
#
_symmetry.space_group_name_H-M   'P 1'
#
loop_
_entity.id
_entity.type
_entity.pdbx_description
1 polymer ?
#
loop_
_entity_poly.entity_id
_entity_poly.type
_entity_poly.pdbx_seq_one_letter_code
_entity_poly.pdbx_strand_id
1 'polypeptide(L)'
;MGQQQLLMIVLAIIIVGIAIAVSMELFRASAIDGKRDLLVSECSNIATIAIEYYKKPKDMGGGGKTFTGWQIPTQLVTTMNGSYSAIVSLNNVVITGTGTEVVTGNDSIKVQTTVTGNTINSIIIN
;
A
#
# COMPACT_ATOMS: atom_id res chain seq x y z
N MET A 1 47.29 23.27 -22.58
CA MET A 1 46.76 23.04 -21.21
C MET A 1 45.28 23.43 -21.08
N GLY A 2 44.84 24.59 -21.59
CA GLY A 2 43.42 25.01 -21.52
C GLY A 2 42.40 24.08 -22.20
N GLN A 3 42.74 23.46 -23.34
CA GLN A 3 41.83 22.54 -24.06
C GLN A 3 41.54 21.24 -23.28
N GLN A 4 42.54 20.67 -22.60
CA GLN A 4 42.36 19.45 -21.80
C GLN A 4 41.60 19.74 -20.49
N GLN A 5 41.85 20.87 -19.86
CA GLN A 5 41.10 21.29 -18.67
C GLN A 5 39.62 21.54 -18.99
N LEU A 6 39.34 22.18 -20.13
CA LEU A 6 37.97 22.43 -20.57
C LEU A 6 37.22 21.11 -20.87
N LEU A 7 37.90 20.12 -21.44
CA LEU A 7 37.32 18.80 -21.70
C LEU A 7 37.00 18.04 -20.40
N MET A 8 37.86 18.13 -19.38
CA MET A 8 37.62 17.51 -18.08
C MET A 8 36.43 18.12 -17.33
N ILE A 9 36.24 19.44 -17.46
CA ILE A 9 35.08 20.13 -16.87
C ILE A 9 33.78 19.68 -17.54
N VAL A 10 33.77 19.60 -18.89
CA VAL A 10 32.59 19.14 -19.63
C VAL A 10 32.24 17.70 -19.25
N LEU A 11 33.24 16.82 -19.13
CA LEU A 11 33.02 15.43 -18.70
C LEU A 11 32.42 15.36 -17.28
N ALA A 12 32.92 16.16 -16.34
CA ALA A 12 32.40 16.21 -14.98
C ALA A 12 30.92 16.66 -14.94
N ILE A 13 30.55 17.66 -15.72
CA ILE A 13 29.17 18.17 -15.77
C ILE A 13 28.20 17.13 -16.35
N ILE A 14 28.61 16.39 -17.38
CA ILE A 14 27.79 15.31 -17.96
C ILE A 14 27.48 14.25 -16.90
N ILE A 15 28.50 13.84 -16.12
CA ILE A 15 28.33 12.85 -15.05
C ILE A 15 27.36 13.36 -13.97
N VAL A 16 27.51 14.61 -13.54
CA VAL A 16 26.61 15.23 -12.54
C VAL A 16 25.18 15.31 -13.08
N GLY A 17 24.98 15.66 -14.36
CA GLY A 17 23.67 15.75 -14.98
C GLY A 17 22.92 14.41 -14.96
N ILE A 18 23.60 13.31 -15.31
CA ILE A 18 23.02 11.96 -15.27
C ILE A 18 22.74 11.54 -13.83
N ALA A 19 23.68 11.81 -12.90
CA ALA A 19 23.51 11.46 -11.49
C ALA A 19 22.27 12.10 -10.85
N ILE A 20 21.98 13.37 -11.18
CA ILE A 20 20.79 14.07 -10.68
C ILE A 20 19.52 13.41 -11.23
N ALA A 21 19.48 13.12 -12.53
CA ALA A 21 18.33 12.47 -13.15
C ALA A 21 18.01 11.10 -12.51
N VAL A 22 19.03 10.26 -12.35
CA VAL A 22 18.88 8.93 -11.72
C VAL A 22 18.49 9.05 -10.24
N SER A 23 19.07 10.01 -9.52
CA SER A 23 18.75 10.23 -8.10
C SER A 23 17.27 10.58 -7.93
N MET A 24 16.72 11.46 -8.77
CA MET A 24 15.31 11.85 -8.71
C MET A 24 14.38 10.65 -8.94
N GLU A 25 14.71 9.77 -9.87
CA GLU A 25 13.94 8.56 -10.12
C GLU A 25 13.98 7.61 -8.92
N LEU A 26 15.16 7.39 -8.33
CA LEU A 26 15.30 6.56 -7.14
C LEU A 26 14.53 7.12 -5.93
N PHE A 27 14.57 8.44 -5.71
CA PHE A 27 13.79 9.08 -4.66
C PHE A 27 12.29 8.87 -4.85
N ARG A 28 11.79 8.97 -6.10
CA ARG A 28 10.37 8.70 -6.41
C ARG A 28 10.02 7.24 -6.16
N ALA A 29 10.84 6.30 -6.65
CA ALA A 29 10.64 4.88 -6.43
C ALA A 29 10.59 4.53 -4.93
N SER A 30 11.53 5.06 -4.13
CA SER A 30 11.56 4.85 -2.69
C SER A 30 10.32 5.41 -1.97
N ALA A 31 9.82 6.58 -2.40
CA ALA A 31 8.60 7.15 -1.85
C ALA A 31 7.37 6.28 -2.16
N ILE A 32 7.27 5.77 -3.40
CA ILE A 32 6.20 4.87 -3.85
C ILE A 32 6.21 3.58 -3.02
N ASP A 33 7.38 2.95 -2.85
CA ASP A 33 7.50 1.70 -2.09
C ASP A 33 7.17 1.90 -0.61
N GLY A 34 7.62 3.01 0.00
CA GLY A 34 7.23 3.34 1.38
C GLY A 34 5.71 3.49 1.55
N LYS A 35 5.01 4.03 0.55
CA LYS A 35 3.54 4.12 0.55
C LYS A 35 2.88 2.76 0.36
N ARG A 36 3.44 1.89 -0.48
CA ARG A 36 2.97 0.50 -0.63
C ARG A 36 3.03 -0.23 0.71
N ASP A 37 4.14 -0.11 1.43
CA ASP A 37 4.32 -0.74 2.73
C ASP A 37 3.33 -0.22 3.78
N LEU A 38 3.06 1.09 3.79
CA LEU A 38 2.04 1.69 4.65
C LEU A 38 0.64 1.15 4.34
N LEU A 39 0.25 1.10 3.06
CA LEU A 39 -1.05 0.56 2.63
C LEU A 39 -1.20 -0.93 3.00
N VAL A 40 -0.15 -1.73 2.81
CA VAL A 40 -0.13 -3.14 3.22
C VAL A 40 -0.28 -3.27 4.74
N SER A 41 0.42 -2.44 5.52
CA SER A 41 0.32 -2.41 6.97
C SER A 41 -1.09 -2.05 7.46
N GLU A 42 -1.72 -1.03 6.89
CA GLU A 42 -3.09 -0.63 7.22
C GLU A 42 -4.11 -1.70 6.81
N CYS A 43 -3.99 -2.28 5.61
CA CYS A 43 -4.83 -3.40 5.20
C CYS A 43 -4.66 -4.63 6.13
N SER A 44 -3.44 -4.90 6.59
CA SER A 44 -3.15 -5.97 7.55
C SER A 44 -3.75 -5.70 8.93
N ASN A 45 -3.74 -4.45 9.37
CA ASN A 45 -4.42 -4.02 10.60
C ASN A 45 -5.93 -4.27 10.50
N ILE A 46 -6.56 -3.80 9.41
CA ILE A 46 -7.99 -4.02 9.15
C ILE A 46 -8.30 -5.52 9.07
N ALA A 47 -7.43 -6.30 8.43
CA ALA A 47 -7.56 -7.75 8.36
C ALA A 47 -7.51 -8.43 9.73
N THR A 48 -6.66 -7.94 10.64
CA THR A 48 -6.59 -8.43 12.01
C THR A 48 -7.90 -8.19 12.76
N ILE A 49 -8.52 -7.02 12.58
CA ILE A 49 -9.84 -6.70 13.15
C ILE A 49 -10.92 -7.63 12.58
N ALA A 50 -10.86 -7.94 11.29
CA ALA A 50 -11.77 -8.91 10.66
C ALA A 50 -11.62 -10.31 11.26
N ILE A 51 -10.39 -10.78 11.48
CA ILE A 51 -10.13 -12.09 12.13
C ILE A 51 -10.60 -12.09 13.59
N GLU A 52 -10.39 -10.99 14.32
CA GLU A 52 -10.87 -10.87 15.69
C GLU A 52 -12.40 -11.03 15.73
N TYR A 53 -13.12 -10.36 14.83
CA TYR A 53 -14.57 -10.51 14.69
C TYR A 53 -14.96 -11.97 14.39
N TYR A 54 -14.29 -12.61 13.42
CA TYR A 54 -14.56 -14.00 13.06
C TYR A 54 -14.37 -14.97 14.24
N LYS A 55 -13.32 -14.78 15.04
CA LYS A 55 -13.01 -15.65 16.20
C LYS A 55 -13.90 -15.39 17.41
N LYS A 56 -14.43 -14.18 17.56
CA LYS A 56 -15.29 -13.80 18.68
C LYS A 56 -16.66 -14.50 18.58
N PRO A 57 -17.18 -15.12 19.66
CA PRO A 57 -18.51 -15.71 19.67
C PRO A 57 -19.62 -14.68 19.40
N LYS A 58 -20.74 -15.12 18.83
CA LYS A 58 -21.90 -14.25 18.55
C LYS A 58 -22.48 -13.62 19.83
N ASP A 59 -22.46 -14.36 20.94
CA ASP A 59 -22.95 -13.90 22.24
C ASP A 59 -22.14 -12.71 22.81
N MET A 60 -20.93 -12.48 22.29
CA MET A 60 -20.06 -11.36 22.65
C MET A 60 -19.99 -10.29 21.54
N GLY A 61 -20.92 -10.30 20.58
CA GLY A 61 -20.94 -9.35 19.46
C GLY A 61 -19.95 -9.68 18.33
N GLY A 62 -19.45 -10.91 18.26
CA GLY A 62 -18.60 -11.39 17.17
C GLY A 62 -19.35 -12.10 16.05
N GLY A 63 -18.59 -12.63 15.10
CA GLY A 63 -19.10 -13.33 13.92
C GLY A 63 -19.34 -14.83 14.10
N GLY A 64 -18.82 -15.43 15.18
CA GLY A 64 -19.01 -16.86 15.50
C GLY A 64 -18.59 -17.78 14.35
N LYS A 65 -17.37 -17.59 13.84
CA LYS A 65 -16.82 -18.26 12.64
C LYS A 65 -17.49 -17.88 11.32
N THR A 66 -18.08 -16.70 11.24
CA THR A 66 -18.53 -16.10 9.98
C THR A 66 -18.10 -14.65 9.94
N PHE A 67 -17.90 -14.10 8.74
CA PHE A 67 -17.63 -12.66 8.59
C PHE A 67 -18.92 -11.84 8.35
N THR A 68 -20.07 -12.50 8.26
CA THR A 68 -21.36 -11.86 8.02
C THR A 68 -21.63 -10.75 9.03
N GLY A 69 -21.89 -9.54 8.54
CA GLY A 69 -22.16 -8.37 9.39
C GLY A 69 -20.92 -7.63 9.88
N TRP A 70 -19.71 -8.14 9.60
CA TRP A 70 -18.49 -7.37 9.81
C TRP A 70 -18.43 -6.19 8.83
N GLN A 71 -17.96 -5.04 9.30
CA GLN A 71 -17.72 -3.85 8.49
C GLN A 71 -16.38 -3.23 8.93
N ILE A 72 -15.72 -2.52 8.01
CA ILE A 72 -14.52 -1.74 8.36
C ILE A 72 -14.95 -0.63 9.34
N PRO A 73 -14.24 -0.43 10.46
CA PRO A 73 -14.49 0.70 11.34
C PRO A 73 -14.43 2.03 10.56
N THR A 74 -15.38 2.93 10.79
CA THR A 74 -15.53 4.18 10.01
C THR A 74 -14.25 5.03 9.96
N GLN A 75 -13.43 4.98 11.01
CA GLN A 75 -12.16 5.70 11.13
C GLN A 75 -11.07 5.14 10.20
N LEU A 76 -11.21 3.89 9.75
CA LEU A 76 -10.27 3.18 8.89
C LEU A 76 -10.76 3.06 7.45
N VAL A 77 -11.99 3.49 7.14
CA VAL A 77 -12.51 3.51 5.76
C VAL A 77 -11.76 4.53 4.91
N THR A 78 -11.40 5.68 5.49
CA THR A 78 -10.58 6.70 4.85
C THR A 78 -9.50 7.16 5.81
N THR A 79 -8.25 6.89 5.48
CA THR A 79 -7.09 7.42 6.21
C THR A 79 -6.39 8.47 5.36
N MET A 80 -5.38 9.14 5.93
CA MET A 80 -4.53 10.05 5.14
C MET A 80 -3.76 9.34 4.02
N ASN A 81 -3.59 8.02 4.13
CA ASN A 81 -2.79 7.21 3.21
C ASN A 81 -3.63 6.58 2.09
N GLY A 82 -4.92 6.30 2.35
CA GLY A 82 -5.76 5.61 1.39
C GLY A 82 -7.24 5.53 1.77
N SER A 83 -8.02 4.99 0.83
CA SER A 83 -9.41 4.60 1.04
C SER A 83 -9.52 3.07 1.01
N TYR A 84 -10.26 2.49 1.95
CA TYR A 84 -10.38 1.06 2.14
C TYR A 84 -11.83 0.63 1.99
N SER A 85 -12.06 -0.37 1.15
CA SER A 85 -13.35 -1.01 0.95
C SER A 85 -13.25 -2.50 1.25
N ALA A 86 -14.30 -3.09 1.78
CA ALA A 86 -14.36 -4.53 2.04
C ALA A 86 -15.56 -5.17 1.36
N ILE A 87 -15.31 -6.28 0.70
CA ILE A 87 -16.35 -7.19 0.21
C ILE A 87 -16.40 -8.37 1.17
N VAL A 88 -17.52 -8.50 1.88
CA VAL A 88 -17.71 -9.49 2.93
C VAL A 88 -18.52 -10.66 2.40
N SER A 89 -17.97 -11.86 2.55
CA SER A 89 -18.67 -13.12 2.30
C SER A 89 -18.77 -13.94 3.60
N LEU A 90 -19.46 -15.08 3.56
CA LEU A 90 -19.62 -15.93 4.75
C LEU A 90 -18.27 -16.39 5.34
N ASN A 91 -17.34 -16.81 4.47
CA ASN A 91 -16.09 -17.47 4.83
C ASN A 91 -14.83 -16.63 4.56
N ASN A 92 -14.97 -15.50 3.89
CA ASN A 92 -13.84 -14.62 3.58
C ASN A 92 -14.26 -13.15 3.56
N VAL A 93 -13.27 -12.28 3.66
CA VAL A 93 -13.40 -10.84 3.43
C VAL A 93 -12.28 -10.42 2.49
N VAL A 94 -12.64 -9.70 1.43
CA VAL A 94 -11.68 -9.10 0.51
C VAL A 94 -11.61 -7.61 0.80
N ILE A 95 -10.54 -7.18 1.47
CA ILE A 95 -10.25 -5.78 1.76
C ILE A 95 -9.45 -5.22 0.58
N THR A 96 -9.83 -4.07 0.06
CA THR A 96 -9.12 -3.36 -1.01
C THR A 96 -8.80 -1.96 -0.53
N GLY A 97 -7.52 -1.69 -0.30
CA GLY A 97 -6.97 -0.37 -0.02
C GLY A 97 -6.48 0.31 -1.30
N THR A 98 -6.92 1.54 -1.54
CA THR A 98 -6.48 2.38 -2.65
C THR A 98 -5.74 3.58 -2.10
N GLY A 99 -4.47 3.76 -2.47
CA GLY A 99 -3.67 4.91 -2.07
C GLY A 99 -4.23 6.23 -2.60
N THR A 100 -4.04 7.31 -1.84
CA THR A 100 -4.46 8.66 -2.25
C THR A 100 -3.55 9.29 -3.31
N GLU A 101 -2.32 8.79 -3.44
CA GLU A 101 -1.33 9.31 -4.38
C GLU A 101 -1.38 8.54 -5.71
N VAL A 102 -1.24 9.28 -6.81
CA VAL A 102 -1.15 8.73 -8.16
C VAL A 102 0.32 8.49 -8.48
N VAL A 103 0.66 7.25 -8.77
CA VAL A 103 2.07 6.82 -8.91
C VAL A 103 2.57 6.98 -10.34
N THR A 104 1.72 6.64 -11.32
CA THR A 104 1.98 6.86 -12.75
C THR A 104 0.68 7.22 -13.47
N GLY A 105 0.63 8.39 -14.12
CA GLY A 105 -0.54 8.80 -14.90
C GLY A 105 -1.78 9.08 -14.03
N ASN A 106 -2.76 8.15 -14.06
CA ASN A 106 -4.00 8.18 -13.27
C ASN A 106 -4.13 6.98 -12.29
N ASP A 107 -3.13 6.09 -12.24
CA ASP A 107 -3.18 4.89 -11.41
C ASP A 107 -2.55 5.11 -10.02
N SER A 108 -3.37 4.88 -9.00
CA SER A 108 -2.96 4.81 -7.60
C SER A 108 -2.59 3.38 -7.21
N ILE A 109 -1.74 3.24 -6.19
CA ILE A 109 -1.38 1.94 -5.60
C ILE A 109 -2.65 1.27 -5.07
N LYS A 110 -2.84 -0.01 -5.40
CA LYS A 110 -3.96 -0.81 -4.88
C LYS A 110 -3.43 -2.05 -4.19
N VAL A 111 -3.82 -2.23 -2.94
CA VAL A 111 -3.50 -3.42 -2.14
C VAL A 111 -4.79 -4.15 -1.86
N GLN A 112 -4.85 -5.43 -2.21
CA GLN A 112 -5.95 -6.30 -1.86
C GLN A 112 -5.51 -7.33 -0.83
N THR A 113 -6.20 -7.34 0.30
CA THR A 113 -5.98 -8.29 1.37
C THR A 113 -7.19 -9.19 1.50
N THR A 114 -7.01 -10.47 1.16
CA THR A 114 -8.00 -11.51 1.38
C THR A 114 -7.79 -12.12 2.75
N VAL A 115 -8.83 -12.05 3.57
CA VAL A 115 -8.88 -12.62 4.90
C VAL A 115 -9.78 -13.84 4.87
N THR A 116 -9.23 -14.98 5.24
CA THR A 116 -9.95 -16.20 5.57
C THR A 116 -9.83 -16.44 7.07
N GLY A 117 -10.74 -17.23 7.67
CA GLY A 117 -10.84 -17.41 9.13
C GLY A 117 -9.55 -17.77 9.87
N ASN A 118 -8.54 -18.27 9.15
CA ASN A 118 -7.23 -18.65 9.66
C ASN A 118 -6.04 -18.00 8.95
N THR A 119 -6.25 -17.17 7.93
CA THR A 119 -5.17 -16.71 7.02
C THR A 119 -5.43 -15.30 6.52
N ILE A 120 -4.39 -14.49 6.44
CA ILE A 120 -4.38 -13.18 5.80
C ILE A 120 -3.44 -13.27 4.61
N ASN A 121 -3.93 -13.00 3.42
CA ASN A 121 -3.13 -12.94 2.19
C ASN A 121 -3.26 -11.56 1.57
N SER A 122 -2.16 -10.82 1.49
CA SER A 122 -2.12 -9.50 0.83
C SER A 122 -1.43 -9.63 -0.53
N ILE A 123 -2.11 -9.17 -1.58
CA ILE A 123 -1.58 -9.03 -2.94
C ILE A 123 -1.63 -7.56 -3.35
N ILE A 124 -0.58 -7.09 -4.00
CA ILE A 124 -0.54 -5.75 -4.60
C ILE A 124 -1.09 -5.90 -6.02
N ILE A 125 -2.10 -5.13 -6.37
CA ILE A 125 -2.81 -5.22 -7.66
C ILE A 125 -2.25 -4.19 -8.68
N ASN A 126 -1.50 -3.18 -8.23
CA ASN A 126 -0.75 -2.22 -9.07
C ASN A 126 0.34 -1.50 -8.26
#